data_AF-A0AAN8WFV3-F1
#
_entry.id   AF-A0AAN8WFV3-F1
#
_cell.length_a   1.000
_cell.length_b   1.000
_cell.length_c   1.000
_cell.angle_alpha   90.00
_cell.angle_beta   90.00
_cell.angle_gamma   90.00
#
_symmetry.space_group_name_H-M   'P 1'
#
loop_
_entity.id
_entity.type
_entity.pdbx_description
1 polymer ?
#
loop_
_entity_poly.entity_id
_entity_poly.type
_entity_poly.pdbx_seq_one_letter_code
_entity_poly.pdbx_strand_id
1 'polypeptide(L)'
;YLTVLVTMPVGVLEETEGDELQLCRQGCPAYERLDKPGVSPIKIIRMTTDKAAILCKEYNITDYYLDSCIFDLVTTGDVSFRIAAQVTQTDHWKHDPVGAQKLLQNCSEPPCIWEITSSASSAWPSWAIFIGALFFLSVQWRTRQ
;
A
#
# COMPACT_ATOMS: atom_id res chain seq x y z
N TYR A 1 -5.90 -0.04 1.60
CA TYR A 1 -7.30 0.03 1.12
C TYR A 1 -7.30 0.35 -0.36
N LEU A 2 -8.13 -0.33 -1.14
CA LEU A 2 -8.37 -0.01 -2.54
C LEU A 2 -9.66 0.82 -2.63
N THR A 3 -9.64 1.91 -3.39
CA THR A 3 -10.83 2.74 -3.66
C THR A 3 -11.22 2.60 -5.12
N VAL A 4 -12.51 2.34 -5.38
CA VAL A 4 -13.04 2.12 -6.73
C VAL A 4 -14.14 3.15 -7.01
N LEU A 5 -14.12 3.72 -8.21
CA LEU A 5 -15.14 4.62 -8.74
C LEU A 5 -15.55 4.12 -10.12
N VAL A 6 -16.85 4.06 -10.40
CA VAL A 6 -17.39 3.56 -11.67
C VAL A 6 -18.46 4.52 -12.18
N THR A 7 -18.41 4.83 -13.47
CA THR A 7 -19.46 5.56 -14.19
C THR A 7 -20.15 4.57 -15.14
N MET A 8 -21.47 4.42 -15.02
CA MET A 8 -22.25 3.51 -15.88
C MET A 8 -23.29 4.26 -16.72
N PRO A 9 -23.44 3.91 -18.02
CA PRO A 9 -24.50 4.45 -18.86
C PRO A 9 -25.85 3.80 -18.52
N VAL A 10 -26.93 4.57 -18.63
CA VAL A 10 -28.27 4.17 -18.18
C VAL A 10 -28.85 2.94 -18.87
N GLY A 11 -28.53 2.71 -20.16
CA GLY A 11 -29.03 1.55 -20.91
C GLY A 11 -28.49 0.20 -20.43
N VAL A 12 -27.39 0.19 -19.66
CA VAL A 12 -26.82 -1.04 -19.07
C VAL A 12 -27.53 -1.41 -17.75
N LEU A 13 -28.36 -0.52 -17.21
CA LEU A 13 -29.07 -0.74 -15.95
C LEU A 13 -30.38 -1.54 -16.11
N GLU A 14 -30.79 -1.86 -17.34
CA GLU A 14 -32.10 -2.47 -17.64
C GLU A 14 -32.03 -4.00 -17.80
N GLU A 15 -30.86 -4.56 -18.09
CA GLU A 15 -30.71 -6.02 -18.25
C GLU A 15 -30.21 -6.65 -16.95
N THR A 16 -31.14 -7.23 -16.18
CA THR A 16 -30.96 -8.48 -15.43
C THR A 16 -32.25 -8.75 -14.65
N GLU A 17 -33.13 -9.59 -15.20
CA GLU A 17 -34.15 -10.27 -14.41
C GLU A 17 -33.47 -11.42 -13.67
N GLY A 18 -33.02 -11.16 -12.45
CA GLY A 18 -32.42 -12.17 -11.60
C GLY A 18 -32.12 -11.63 -10.20
N ASP A 19 -32.25 -12.49 -9.19
CA ASP A 19 -31.90 -12.23 -7.78
C ASP A 19 -30.38 -12.05 -7.55
N GLU A 20 -29.64 -11.51 -8.53
CA GLU A 20 -28.20 -11.30 -8.41
C GLU A 20 -27.92 -10.02 -7.62
N LEU A 21 -27.11 -10.16 -6.55
CA LEU A 21 -26.77 -9.07 -5.65
C LEU A 21 -25.84 -8.05 -6.34
N GLN A 22 -26.39 -6.89 -6.69
CA GLN A 22 -25.64 -5.80 -7.34
C GLN A 22 -25.49 -4.59 -6.41
N LEU A 23 -24.38 -4.51 -5.66
CA LEU A 23 -24.17 -3.46 -4.65
C LEU A 23 -24.20 -2.02 -5.20
N CYS A 24 -23.66 -1.79 -6.41
CA CYS A 24 -23.66 -0.46 -7.02
C CYS A 24 -25.05 0.01 -7.49
N ARG A 25 -26.02 -0.91 -7.64
CA ARG A 25 -27.37 -0.63 -8.15
C ARG A 25 -28.42 -0.69 -7.04
N GLN A 26 -28.38 -1.74 -6.23
CA GLN A 26 -29.37 -2.05 -5.20
C GLN A 26 -28.89 -1.63 -3.79
N GLY A 27 -27.61 -1.29 -3.63
CA GLY A 27 -26.98 -1.02 -2.34
C GLY A 27 -26.69 -2.30 -1.56
N CYS A 28 -26.19 -2.14 -0.33
CA CYS A 28 -25.92 -3.27 0.56
C CYS A 28 -27.22 -3.88 1.11
N PRO A 29 -27.27 -5.21 1.36
CA PRO A 29 -28.36 -5.86 2.08
C PRO A 29 -28.60 -5.25 3.47
N ALA A 30 -29.81 -5.36 4.00
CA ALA A 30 -30.18 -4.74 5.27
C ALA A 30 -29.29 -5.15 6.45
N TYR A 31 -28.86 -6.41 6.51
CA TYR A 31 -28.00 -6.93 7.57
C TYR A 31 -26.53 -6.48 7.48
N GLU A 32 -26.10 -5.94 6.34
CA GLU A 32 -24.75 -5.35 6.13
C GLU A 32 -24.76 -3.82 6.26
N ARG A 33 -25.95 -3.21 6.39
CA ARG A 33 -26.06 -1.77 6.58
C ARG A 33 -25.69 -1.46 8.02
N LEU A 34 -24.73 -0.56 8.18
CA LEU A 34 -24.46 0.07 9.46
C LEU A 34 -25.65 0.99 9.77
N ASP A 35 -26.55 0.56 10.66
CA ASP A 35 -27.55 1.46 11.24
C ASP A 35 -26.83 2.69 11.76
N LYS A 36 -27.26 3.90 11.40
CA LYS A 36 -26.72 5.13 11.98
C LYS A 36 -27.28 5.27 13.39
N PRO A 37 -26.49 5.12 14.47
CA PRO A 37 -27.03 5.39 15.77
C PRO A 37 -26.30 6.59 16.37
N GLY A 38 -26.98 7.36 17.21
CA GLY A 38 -26.34 8.12 18.27
C GLY A 38 -25.70 7.19 19.32
N VAL A 39 -24.94 6.18 18.89
CA VAL A 39 -24.17 5.27 19.72
C VAL A 39 -22.78 5.88 19.80
N SER A 40 -22.42 6.33 21.01
CA SER A 40 -21.01 6.51 21.38
C SER A 40 -20.23 5.37 20.76
N PRO A 41 -19.14 5.61 20.00
CA PRO A 41 -18.39 4.51 19.42
C PRO A 41 -18.09 3.57 20.57
N ILE A 42 -18.74 2.40 20.59
CA ILE A 42 -18.43 1.41 21.60
C ILE A 42 -17.03 1.02 21.18
N LYS A 43 -16.05 1.64 21.81
CA LYS A 43 -14.66 1.27 21.74
C LYS A 43 -14.62 -0.06 22.47
N ILE A 44 -15.09 -1.11 21.79
CA ILE A 44 -14.95 -2.48 22.28
C ILE A 44 -13.47 -2.80 22.08
N ILE A 45 -12.64 -2.22 22.95
CA ILE A 45 -11.26 -2.62 23.14
C ILE A 45 -11.35 -4.01 23.76
N ARG A 46 -11.23 -5.03 22.94
CA ARG A 46 -11.14 -6.42 23.40
C ARG A 46 -9.74 -6.73 23.95
N MET A 47 -8.74 -5.96 23.52
CA MET A 47 -7.35 -6.03 23.97
C MET A 47 -6.72 -4.65 23.96
N THR A 48 -5.88 -4.32 24.95
CA THR A 48 -5.12 -3.05 24.94
C THR A 48 -4.14 -3.03 23.77
N THR A 49 -3.88 -1.84 23.24
CA THR A 49 -2.91 -1.63 22.15
C THR A 49 -1.53 -2.16 22.49
N ASP A 50 -1.06 -1.92 23.72
CA ASP A 50 0.28 -2.34 24.15
C ASP A 50 0.40 -3.87 24.20
N LYS A 51 -0.63 -4.54 24.72
CA LYS A 51 -0.68 -6.01 24.76
C LYS A 51 -0.76 -6.59 23.35
N ALA A 52 -1.58 -6.00 22.48
CA ALA A 52 -1.68 -6.40 21.09
C ALA A 52 -0.33 -6.24 20.36
N ALA A 53 0.36 -5.12 20.55
CA ALA A 53 1.67 -4.86 19.96
C ALA A 53 2.73 -5.89 20.40
N ILE A 54 2.78 -6.24 21.69
CA ILE A 54 3.70 -7.28 22.20
C ILE A 54 3.42 -8.62 21.53
N LEU A 55 2.15 -9.05 21.51
CA LEU A 55 1.76 -10.35 20.93
C LEU A 55 2.02 -10.41 19.42
N CYS A 56 1.75 -9.35 18.68
CA CYS A 56 2.03 -9.30 17.24
C CYS A 56 3.54 -9.37 16.95
N LYS A 57 4.37 -8.66 17.74
CA LYS A 57 5.83 -8.66 17.58
C LYS A 57 6.48 -10.03 17.82
N GLU A 58 5.88 -10.89 18.64
CA GLU A 58 6.36 -12.29 18.85
C GLU A 58 6.39 -13.13 17.55
N TYR A 59 5.65 -12.76 16.52
CA TYR A 59 5.60 -13.47 15.22
C TYR A 59 6.49 -12.82 14.13
N ASN A 60 7.40 -11.90 14.48
CA ASN A 60 8.25 -11.16 13.53
C ASN A 60 7.45 -10.38 12.46
N ILE A 61 6.28 -9.88 12.85
CA ILE A 61 5.41 -9.07 11.99
C ILE A 61 5.86 -7.61 12.07
N THR A 62 5.98 -6.94 10.92
CA THR A 62 6.48 -5.55 10.85
C THR A 62 5.58 -4.64 10.02
N ASP A 63 5.77 -3.33 10.19
CA ASP A 63 5.19 -2.27 9.35
C ASP A 63 3.67 -2.40 9.18
N TYR A 64 3.19 -2.41 7.95
CA TYR A 64 1.77 -2.54 7.60
C TYR A 64 1.09 -3.76 8.23
N TYR A 65 1.77 -4.90 8.29
CA TYR A 65 1.18 -6.11 8.88
C TYR A 65 1.15 -6.05 10.39
N LEU A 66 2.08 -5.32 11.02
CA LEU A 66 2.06 -5.09 12.46
C LEU A 66 0.86 -4.23 12.83
N ASP A 67 0.60 -3.16 12.09
CA ASP A 67 -0.58 -2.30 12.29
C ASP A 67 -1.89 -3.08 12.10
N SER A 68 -1.97 -3.89 11.04
CA SER A 68 -3.13 -4.76 10.79
C SER A 68 -3.35 -5.75 11.94
N CYS A 69 -2.28 -6.41 12.41
CA CYS A 69 -2.36 -7.35 13.52
C CYS A 69 -2.83 -6.65 14.81
N ILE A 70 -2.28 -5.48 15.13
CA ILE A 70 -2.68 -4.71 16.32
C ILE A 70 -4.17 -4.35 16.24
N PHE A 71 -4.63 -3.88 15.10
CA PHE A 71 -6.03 -3.54 14.88
C PHE A 71 -6.95 -4.75 15.09
N ASP A 72 -6.63 -5.89 14.47
CA ASP A 72 -7.43 -7.11 14.59
C ASP A 72 -7.49 -7.60 16.04
N LEU A 73 -6.36 -7.59 16.76
CA LEU A 73 -6.32 -7.98 18.17
C LEU A 73 -7.10 -7.03 19.08
N VAL A 74 -6.98 -5.71 18.86
CA VAL A 74 -7.68 -4.69 19.67
C VAL A 74 -9.19 -4.78 19.48
N THR A 75 -9.65 -5.04 18.25
CA THR A 75 -11.08 -5.04 17.88
C THR A 75 -11.77 -6.38 18.15
N THR A 76 -11.07 -7.50 17.96
CA THR A 76 -11.65 -8.86 18.11
C THR A 76 -11.27 -9.53 19.43
N GLY A 77 -10.05 -9.27 19.93
CA GLY A 77 -9.47 -9.99 21.07
C GLY A 77 -8.94 -11.38 20.74
N ASP A 78 -9.03 -11.83 19.48
CA ASP A 78 -8.62 -13.16 19.05
C ASP A 78 -7.15 -13.19 18.64
N VAL A 79 -6.33 -13.91 19.41
CA VAL A 79 -4.88 -14.03 19.16
C VAL A 79 -4.54 -14.78 17.87
N SER A 80 -5.49 -15.47 17.25
CA SER A 80 -5.29 -16.20 15.99
C SER A 80 -4.93 -15.29 14.82
N PHE A 81 -5.32 -14.01 14.88
CA PHE A 81 -4.97 -13.02 13.86
C PHE A 81 -3.47 -12.72 13.75
N ARG A 82 -2.67 -13.08 14.76
CA ARG A 82 -1.19 -13.03 14.68
C ARG A 82 -0.67 -13.94 13.56
N ILE A 83 -1.20 -15.16 13.49
CA ILE A 83 -0.80 -16.14 12.47
C ILE A 83 -1.28 -15.66 11.09
N ALA A 84 -2.50 -15.14 10.99
CA ALA A 84 -3.01 -14.61 9.73
C ALA A 84 -2.11 -13.50 9.18
N ALA A 85 -1.76 -12.51 10.00
CA ALA A 85 -0.87 -11.41 9.62
C ALA A 85 0.55 -11.91 9.26
N GLN A 86 1.10 -12.86 10.01
CA GLN A 86 2.38 -13.48 9.68
C GLN A 86 2.33 -14.17 8.30
N VAL A 87 1.29 -14.98 8.06
CA VAL A 87 1.13 -15.71 6.80
C VAL A 87 1.03 -14.72 5.64
N THR A 88 0.22 -13.66 5.75
CA THR A 88 0.12 -12.63 4.70
C THR A 88 1.44 -11.91 4.46
N GLN A 89 2.21 -11.60 5.51
CA GLN A 89 3.55 -11.03 5.35
C GLN A 89 4.48 -11.97 4.60
N THR A 90 4.51 -13.25 4.98
CA THR A 90 5.34 -14.24 4.27
C THR A 90 4.89 -14.46 2.84
N ASP A 91 3.59 -14.35 2.57
CA ASP A 91 3.02 -14.49 1.24
C ASP A 91 3.42 -13.32 0.34
N HIS A 92 3.42 -12.11 0.87
CA HIS A 92 3.91 -10.92 0.15
C HIS A 92 5.39 -11.05 -0.21
N TRP A 93 6.24 -11.48 0.72
CA TRP A 93 7.65 -11.76 0.42
C TRP A 93 7.85 -12.83 -0.66
N LYS A 94 6.97 -13.84 -0.71
CA LYS A 94 7.04 -14.92 -1.71
C LYS A 94 6.60 -14.45 -3.09
N HIS A 95 5.53 -13.66 -3.18
CA HIS A 95 4.91 -13.28 -4.45
C HIS A 95 5.45 -11.98 -5.04
N ASP A 96 5.84 -11.02 -4.22
CA ASP A 96 6.43 -9.74 -4.65
C ASP A 96 7.54 -9.30 -3.67
N PRO A 97 8.75 -9.86 -3.79
CA PRO A 97 9.86 -9.51 -2.92
C PRO A 97 10.31 -8.06 -3.08
N VAL A 98 10.11 -7.43 -4.25
CA VAL A 98 10.52 -6.04 -4.50
C VAL A 98 9.52 -5.08 -3.84
N GLY A 99 8.21 -5.33 -3.98
CA GLY A 99 7.16 -4.61 -3.26
C GLY A 99 7.28 -4.80 -1.75
N ALA A 100 7.54 -6.03 -1.30
CA ALA A 100 7.76 -6.35 0.11
C ALA A 100 8.98 -5.60 0.67
N GLN A 101 10.11 -5.59 -0.02
CA GLN A 101 11.30 -4.84 0.40
C GLN A 101 11.05 -3.34 0.49
N LYS A 102 10.20 -2.79 -0.40
CA LYS A 102 9.81 -1.38 -0.37
C LYS A 102 8.88 -1.05 0.81
N LEU A 103 7.98 -1.95 1.17
CA LEU A 103 6.91 -1.72 2.15
C LEU A 103 7.23 -2.21 3.57
N LEU A 104 8.09 -3.22 3.71
CA LEU A 104 8.42 -3.89 4.97
C LEU A 104 9.84 -3.52 5.43
N GLN A 105 10.05 -2.25 5.74
CA GLN A 105 11.35 -1.68 6.10
C GLN A 105 11.65 -1.78 7.61
N ASN A 106 10.82 -2.49 8.37
CA ASN A 106 10.89 -2.57 9.83
C ASN A 106 10.82 -1.19 10.51
N CYS A 107 10.10 -0.26 9.90
CA CYS A 107 9.82 1.06 10.42
C CYS A 107 8.57 0.99 11.31
N SER A 108 8.75 0.45 12.52
CA SER A 108 7.67 0.38 13.52
C SER A 108 7.41 1.71 14.24
N GLU A 109 8.31 2.70 14.11
CA GLU A 109 8.21 4.00 14.79
C GLU A 109 8.60 5.15 13.81
N PRO A 110 7.82 6.25 13.77
CA PRO A 110 8.09 7.37 12.86
C PRO A 110 9.31 8.20 13.28
N PRO A 111 9.93 8.96 12.35
CA PRO A 111 9.52 9.16 10.95
C PRO A 111 10.10 8.09 10.01
N CYS A 112 9.21 7.34 9.34
CA CYS A 112 9.62 6.40 8.29
C CYS A 112 9.96 7.19 7.02
N ILE A 113 11.23 7.19 6.61
CA ILE A 113 11.65 7.86 5.38
C ILE A 113 11.43 6.88 4.23
N TRP A 114 10.41 7.11 3.40
CA TRP A 114 10.33 6.44 2.11
C TRP A 114 11.24 7.18 1.12
N GLU A 115 12.09 6.47 0.38
CA GLU A 115 12.66 7.04 -0.84
C GLU A 115 11.60 6.97 -1.95
N ILE A 116 10.96 8.10 -2.28
CA ILE A 116 10.39 8.26 -3.62
C ILE A 116 11.61 8.55 -4.47
N THR A 117 12.15 7.51 -5.09
CA THR A 117 12.92 7.67 -6.31
C THR A 117 11.93 8.18 -7.36
N SER A 118 11.71 9.49 -7.39
CA SER A 118 11.29 10.13 -8.62
C SER A 118 12.44 9.87 -9.58
N SER A 119 12.17 9.16 -10.67
CA SER A 119 13.09 9.12 -11.80
C SER A 119 13.17 10.54 -12.36
N ALA A 120 13.93 11.41 -11.70
CA ALA A 120 14.45 12.60 -12.32
C ALA A 120 15.39 12.08 -13.40
N SER A 121 14.83 11.94 -14.61
CA SER A 121 15.60 11.82 -15.83
C SER A 121 16.78 12.76 -15.71
N SER A 122 17.99 12.21 -15.76
CA SER A 122 19.21 12.99 -15.78
C SER A 122 19.13 13.92 -17.00
N ALA A 123 18.71 15.16 -16.77
CA ALA A 123 18.83 16.23 -17.73
C ALA A 123 20.32 16.58 -17.73
N TRP A 124 21.10 15.81 -18.47
CA TRP A 124 22.46 16.19 -18.80
C TRP A 124 22.36 17.56 -19.47
N PRO A 125 22.99 18.60 -18.92
CA PRO A 125 22.90 19.91 -19.53
C PRO A 125 23.63 19.81 -20.89
N SER A 126 22.96 20.25 -21.95
CA SER A 126 23.36 20.03 -23.36
C SER A 126 24.78 20.51 -23.69
N TRP A 127 25.41 21.32 -22.84
CA TRP A 127 26.79 21.77 -22.99
C TRP A 127 27.82 20.64 -22.84
N ALA A 128 27.53 19.56 -22.12
CA ALA A 128 28.48 18.45 -21.94
C ALA A 128 28.80 17.71 -23.27
N ILE A 129 27.88 17.74 -24.24
CA ILE A 129 28.09 17.17 -25.59
C ILE A 129 28.96 18.11 -26.44
N PHE A 130 28.82 19.43 -26.28
CA PHE A 130 29.56 20.42 -27.07
C PHE A 130 31.04 20.52 -26.68
N ILE A 131 31.38 20.36 -25.40
CA ILE A 131 32.79 20.41 -24.96
C ILE A 131 33.59 19.20 -25.46
N GLY A 132 32.97 18.01 -25.50
CA GLY A 132 33.60 16.82 -26.07
C GLY A 132 33.98 16.98 -27.55
N ALA A 133 33.08 17.56 -28.35
CA ALA A 133 33.32 17.77 -29.78
C ALA A 133 34.43 18.82 -30.07
N LEU A 134 34.50 19.89 -29.28
CA LEU A 134 35.55 20.91 -29.40
C LEU A 134 36.94 20.38 -29.00
N PHE A 135 37.01 19.48 -28.02
CA PHE A 135 38.28 18.85 -27.64
C PHE A 135 38.79 17.88 -28.72
N PHE A 136 37.92 17.11 -29.38
CA PHE A 136 38.33 16.23 -30.47
C PHE A 136 38.81 16.98 -31.73
N LEU A 137 38.18 18.12 -32.08
CA LEU A 137 38.61 18.95 -33.20
C LEU A 137 39.96 19.65 -32.93
N SER A 138 40.22 20.07 -31.70
CA SER A 138 41.49 20.70 -31.32
C SER A 138 42.65 19.69 -31.21
N VAL A 139 42.38 18.45 -30.80
CA VAL A 139 43.39 17.37 -30.79
C VAL A 139 43.75 16.96 -32.22
N GLN A 140 42.80 16.82 -33.15
CA GLN A 140 43.12 16.48 -34.55
C GLN A 140 43.90 17.58 -35.28
N TRP A 141 43.68 18.86 -34.94
CA TRP A 141 44.41 19.96 -35.58
C TRP A 141 45.88 20.06 -35.11
N ARG A 142 46.16 19.66 -33.87
CA ARG A 142 47.52 19.68 -33.30
C ARG A 142 48.41 18.52 -33.77
N THR A 143 47.86 17.45 -34.34
CA THR A 143 48.62 16.34 -34.94
C THR A 143 48.85 16.48 -36.46
N ARG A 144 48.47 17.62 -37.06
CA ARG A 144 48.64 17.90 -38.50
C ARG A 144 49.43 19.20 -38.79
N GLN A 145 50.21 19.67 -37.82
CA GLN A 145 51.35 20.58 -38.02
C GLN A 145 52.62 19.88 -37.52
#